data_AF-A0A8I1I2P3-F1
#
_entry.id   AF-A0A8I1I2P3-F1
#
_cell.length_a   1.000
_cell.length_b   1.000
_cell.length_c   1.000
_cell.angle_alpha   90.00
_cell.angle_beta   90.00
_cell.angle_gamma   90.00
#
_symmetry.space_group_name_H-M   'P 1'
#
loop_
_entity.id
_entity.type
_entity.pdbx_description
1 polymer ?
#
loop_
_entity_poly.entity_id
_entity_poly.type
_entity_poly.pdbx_seq_one_letter_code
_entity_poly.pdbx_strand_id
1 'polypeptide(L)'
;MVKEQAEQNNAPIDEIFFTRRMIREYTGWSDWQVRAHIKQLEEMEYIGVRTSSRGKEYSYILTYQGQGEEHQERCYLNLTSVEQIER
;
A
#
# COMPACT_ATOMS: atom_id res chain seq x y z
N MET A 1 -2.29 12.34 -0.44
CA MET A 1 -2.95 11.54 0.62
C MET A 1 -1.95 10.79 1.51
N VAL A 2 -1.37 9.65 1.09
CA VAL A 2 -0.55 8.81 1.99
C VAL A 2 0.75 9.48 2.46
N LYS A 3 1.46 10.16 1.54
CA LYS A 3 2.68 10.94 1.88
C LYS A 3 2.40 12.04 2.90
N GLU A 4 1.34 12.83 2.66
CA GLU A 4 0.89 13.87 3.60
C GLU A 4 0.56 13.29 4.99
N GLN A 5 -0.08 12.11 5.04
CA GLN A 5 -0.41 11.45 6.30
C GLN A 5 0.83 10.92 7.03
N ALA A 6 1.82 10.41 6.29
CA ALA A 6 3.11 9.98 6.83
C ALA A 6 3.86 11.15 7.47
N GLU A 7 3.91 12.29 6.77
CA GLU A 7 4.52 13.53 7.27
C GLU A 7 3.82 14.05 8.53
N GLN A 8 2.48 14.07 8.55
CA GLN A 8 1.70 14.51 9.71
C GLN A 8 1.89 13.61 10.93
N ASN A 9 2.00 12.30 10.73
CA ASN A 9 2.14 11.32 11.80
C ASN A 9 3.59 11.09 12.22
N ASN A 10 4.56 11.70 11.51
CA ASN A 10 5.98 11.43 11.65
C ASN A 10 6.29 9.92 11.65
N ALA A 11 5.63 9.20 10.73
CA ALA A 11 5.67 7.75 10.60
C ALA A 11 6.09 7.37 9.16
N PRO A 12 6.72 6.20 8.96
CA PRO A 12 7.13 5.79 7.63
C PRO A 12 5.91 5.45 6.75
N ILE A 13 6.06 5.61 5.43
CA ILE A 13 4.94 5.51 4.47
C ILE A 13 4.32 4.10 4.47
N ASP A 14 5.13 3.07 4.69
CA ASP A 14 4.76 1.67 4.82
C ASP A 14 4.16 1.31 6.20
N GLU A 15 3.88 2.29 7.06
CA GLU A 15 3.06 2.11 8.26
C GLU A 15 1.73 2.86 8.18
N ILE A 16 1.49 3.61 7.11
CA ILE A 16 0.26 4.36 6.92
C ILE A 16 -0.81 3.47 6.28
N PHE A 17 -1.86 3.21 7.07
CA PHE A 17 -3.06 2.54 6.59
C PHE A 17 -4.07 3.51 6.00
N PHE A 18 -4.70 3.10 4.91
CA PHE A 18 -5.79 3.84 4.29
C PHE A 18 -6.93 2.90 3.85
N THR A 19 -8.14 3.43 3.72
CA THR A 19 -9.33 2.65 3.35
C THR A 19 -9.89 3.07 2.00
N ARG A 20 -10.77 2.25 1.42
CA ARG A 20 -11.50 2.62 0.18
C ARG A 20 -12.26 3.92 0.33
N ARG A 21 -12.79 4.20 1.53
CA ARG A 21 -13.50 5.45 1.82
C ARG A 21 -12.56 6.65 1.66
N MET A 22 -11.37 6.59 2.26
CA MET A 22 -10.37 7.66 2.14
C MET A 22 -9.98 7.91 0.68
N ILE A 23 -9.77 6.84 -0.10
CA ILE A 23 -9.46 6.97 -1.53
C ILE A 23 -10.59 7.65 -2.28
N ARG A 24 -11.85 7.26 -2.04
CA ARG A 24 -13.01 7.90 -2.67
C ARG A 24 -13.13 9.38 -2.31
N GLU A 25 -12.93 9.72 -1.03
CA GLU A 25 -12.99 11.11 -0.55
C GLU A 25 -11.86 11.96 -1.15
N TYR A 26 -10.67 11.39 -1.32
CA TYR A 26 -9.51 12.10 -1.89
C TYR A 26 -9.58 12.24 -3.41
N THR A 27 -10.03 11.20 -4.13
CA THR A 27 -10.01 11.15 -5.60
C THR A 27 -11.34 11.58 -6.25
N GLY A 28 -12.44 11.57 -5.50
CA GLY A 28 -13.78 11.76 -6.03
C GLY A 28 -14.31 10.58 -6.87
N TRP A 29 -13.61 9.43 -6.88
CA TRP A 29 -14.00 8.28 -7.69
C TRP A 29 -15.23 7.54 -7.12
N SER A 30 -15.97 6.90 -8.03
CA SER A 30 -17.02 5.96 -7.65
C SER A 30 -16.46 4.73 -6.94
N ASP A 31 -17.29 4.05 -6.15
CA ASP A 31 -16.88 2.81 -5.46
C ASP A 31 -16.38 1.74 -6.45
N TRP A 32 -17.02 1.65 -7.61
CA TRP A 32 -16.61 0.70 -8.65
C TRP A 32 -15.20 0.99 -9.18
N GLN A 33 -14.88 2.25 -9.49
CA GLN A 33 -13.55 2.65 -9.95
C GLN A 33 -12.48 2.35 -8.90
N VAL A 34 -12.74 2.72 -7.65
CA VAL A 34 -11.80 2.44 -6.54
C VAL A 34 -11.57 0.95 -6.38
N ARG A 35 -12.62 0.12 -6.43
CA ARG A 35 -12.47 -1.34 -6.33
C ARG A 35 -11.68 -1.93 -7.49
N ALA A 36 -11.93 -1.49 -8.72
CA ALA A 36 -11.22 -1.98 -9.90
C ALA A 36 -9.72 -1.65 -9.85
N HIS A 37 -9.38 -0.40 -9.55
CA HIS A 37 -7.99 0.05 -9.50
C HIS A 37 -7.22 -0.51 -8.31
N ILE A 38 -7.84 -0.61 -7.13
CA ILE A 38 -7.21 -1.27 -5.97
C ILE A 38 -6.85 -2.71 -6.30
N LYS A 39 -7.76 -3.46 -6.95
CA LYS A 39 -7.50 -4.85 -7.33
C LYS A 39 -6.29 -4.97 -8.27
N GLN A 40 -6.17 -4.07 -9.24
CA GLN A 40 -5.01 -4.02 -10.13
C GLN A 40 -3.70 -3.74 -9.37
N LEU A 41 -3.73 -2.78 -8.44
CA LEU A 41 -2.55 -2.44 -7.63
C LEU A 41 -2.16 -3.58 -6.66
N GLU A 42 -3.14 -4.29 -6.12
CA GLU A 42 -2.93 -5.48 -5.28
C GLU A 42 -2.32 -6.63 -6.10
N GLU A 43 -2.86 -6.90 -7.30
CA GLU A 43 -2.32 -7.93 -8.22
C GLU A 43 -0.89 -7.65 -8.65
N MET A 44 -0.51 -6.37 -8.73
CA MET A 44 0.83 -5.92 -9.05
C MET A 44 1.72 -5.71 -7.80
N GLU A 45 1.24 -6.09 -6.62
CA GLU A 45 1.94 -6.01 -5.33
C GLU A 45 2.36 -4.59 -4.90
N TYR A 46 1.80 -3.54 -5.51
CA TYR A 46 2.07 -2.15 -5.13
C TYR A 46 1.45 -1.79 -3.79
N ILE A 47 0.36 -2.46 -3.42
CA ILE A 47 -0.34 -2.28 -2.15
C ILE A 47 -0.56 -3.62 -1.46
N GLY A 48 -0.43 -3.64 -0.14
CA GLY A 48 -0.79 -4.78 0.69
C GLY A 48 -2.18 -4.61 1.30
N VAL A 49 -2.88 -5.74 1.54
CA VAL A 49 -4.17 -5.75 2.25
C VAL A 49 -3.96 -6.18 3.70
N ARG A 50 -4.40 -5.36 4.64
CA ARG A 50 -4.55 -5.72 6.06
C ARG A 50 -6.02 -5.77 6.42
N THR A 51 -6.46 -6.93 6.88
CA THR A 51 -7.82 -7.10 7.42
C THR A 51 -7.74 -7.08 8.94
N SER A 52 -8.46 -6.17 9.60
CA SER A 52 -8.61 -6.21 11.05
C SER A 52 -9.66 -7.26 11.44
N SER A 53 -9.37 -8.05 12.48
CA SER A 53 -10.27 -9.10 12.99
C SER A 53 -11.57 -8.56 13.58
N ARG A 54 -11.61 -7.27 13.94
CA ARG A 54 -12.80 -6.60 14.52
C ARG A 54 -13.60 -5.83 13.47
N GLY A 55 -14.03 -6.55 12.44
CA GLY A 55 -15.11 -6.13 11.54
C GLY A 55 -14.64 -5.54 10.21
N LYS A 56 -14.53 -6.38 9.18
CA LYS A 56 -14.66 -6.14 7.71
C LYS A 56 -14.11 -4.85 7.09
N GLU A 57 -13.31 -4.07 7.79
CA GLU A 57 -12.67 -2.88 7.24
C GLU A 57 -11.39 -3.31 6.56
N TYR A 58 -11.41 -3.22 5.23
CA TYR A 58 -10.23 -3.42 4.41
C TYR A 58 -9.35 -2.18 4.54
N SER A 59 -8.21 -2.36 5.21
CA SER A 59 -7.13 -1.38 5.24
C SER A 59 -6.08 -1.79 4.23
N TYR A 60 -5.56 -0.81 3.52
CA TYR A 60 -4.51 -0.96 2.53
C TYR A 60 -3.27 -0.23 3.02
N ILE A 61 -2.12 -0.72 2.59
CA ILE A 61 -0.81 -0.17 2.90
C ILE A 61 0.00 -0.05 1.62
N LEU A 62 0.84 0.96 1.51
CA LEU A 62 1.69 1.13 0.34
C LEU A 62 2.95 0.27 0.52
N THR A 63 3.16 -0.67 -0.38
CA THR A 63 4.35 -1.54 -0.39
C THR A 63 5.45 -0.99 -1.29
N TYR A 64 5.06 -0.37 -2.41
CA TYR A 64 6.00 0.23 -3.35
C TYR A 64 6.48 1.61 -2.88
N GLN A 65 7.78 1.76 -2.67
CA GLN A 65 8.44 2.98 -2.23
C GLN A 65 9.37 3.59 -3.30
N GLY A 66 9.30 3.13 -4.55
CA GLY A 66 10.19 3.60 -5.62
C GLY A 66 11.41 2.71 -5.84
N GLN A 67 11.45 1.50 -5.27
CA GLN A 67 12.60 0.58 -5.39
C GLN A 67 12.89 0.11 -6.83
N GLY A 68 12.01 0.42 -7.80
CA GLY A 68 12.21 0.13 -9.21
C GLY A 68 12.87 1.27 -10.02
N GLU A 69 13.11 2.44 -9.43
CA GLU A 69 13.67 3.58 -10.16
C GLU A 69 15.21 3.67 -10.08
N GLU A 70 15.83 3.15 -9.02
CA GLU A 70 17.30 3.19 -8.85
C GLU A 70 18.05 2.09 -9.63
N HIS A 71 17.39 0.97 -9.92
CA HIS A 71 18.01 -0.17 -10.57
C HIS A 71 17.19 -0.60 -11.78
N GLN A 72 17.79 -0.59 -12.98
CA GLN A 72 17.20 -1.10 -14.23
C GLN A 72 16.95 -2.62 -14.22
N GLU A 73 17.05 -3.26 -13.06
CA GLU A 73 16.88 -4.70 -12.86
C GLU A 73 15.50 -5.03 -12.28
N ARG A 74 15.15 -6.31 -12.24
CA ARG A 74 13.84 -6.78 -11.78
C ARG A 74 13.62 -6.43 -10.31
N CYS A 75 12.65 -5.56 -10.03
CA CYS A 75 12.21 -5.24 -8.68
C CYS A 75 11.15 -6.26 -8.24
N TYR A 76 11.39 -6.93 -7.11
CA TYR A 76 10.42 -7.82 -6.47
C TYR A 76 10.00 -7.20 -5.14
N LEU A 77 8.70 -7.03 -4.94
CA LEU A 77 8.14 -6.42 -3.73
C LEU A 77 7.88 -7.49 -2.66
N ASN A 78 7.87 -7.10 -1.39
CA ASN A 78 7.61 -7.99 -0.24
C ASN A 78 8.62 -9.13 0.01
N LEU A 79 9.82 -9.09 -0.57
CA LEU A 79 10.85 -10.07 -0.23
C LEU A 79 11.39 -9.83 1.18
N THR A 80 11.49 -10.90 1.97
CA THR A 80 12.26 -10.90 3.22
C THR A 80 13.73 -10.75 2.88
N SER A 81 14.44 -9.83 3.56
CA SER A 81 15.89 -9.65 3.35
C SER A 81 16.62 -10.96 3.65
N VAL A 82 17.69 -11.26 2.90
CA VAL A 82 18.51 -12.47 3.12
C VAL A 82 19.00 -12.53 4.58
N GLU A 83 19.39 -11.38 5.15
CA GLU A 83 19.83 -11.27 6.54
C GLU A 83 18.74 -11.66 7.57
N GLN A 84 17.48 -11.54 7.19
CA GLN A 84 16.33 -11.92 8.02
C GLN A 84 15.96 -13.40 7.88
N ILE A 85 16.39 -14.07 6.80
CA ILE A 85 16.15 -15.50 6.54
C ILE A 85 17.18 -16.38 7.25
N GLU A 86 18.41 -15.88 7.45
CA GLU A 86 19.51 -16.64 8.08
C GLU A 86 19.43 -16.74 9.62
N ARG A 87 18.29 -16.36 10.22
CA ARG A 87 18.02 -16.45 11.67
C ARG A 87 17.06 -17.57 12.00
#